data_AF-A0A9D1XC27-F1
#
_entry.id   AF-A0A9D1XC27-F1
#
_cell.length_a   1.000
_cell.length_b   1.000
_cell.length_c   1.000
_cell.angle_alpha   90.00
_cell.angle_beta   90.00
_cell.angle_gamma   90.00
#
_symmetry.space_group_name_H-M   'P 1'
#
loop_
_entity.id
_entity.type
_entity.pdbx_description
1 polymer ?
#
loop_
_entity_poly.entity_id
_entity_poly.type
_entity_poly.pdbx_seq_one_letter_code
_entity_poly.pdbx_strand_id
1 'polypeptide(L)'
;MRITINNRQIETLEGETLLEAARREGISIPSICYAKGAKHISSCMVCAVKNCQNGQIIPSCTTLPTEGMCIDTESEEVQRVRTLSLELLLSDHRADCEAPCVLVCPKGLDIERMLGYYDEGDLGRAYSVLSEAFDLPTLGCDGCKAPCEKVCRRGTVDKGVEIRAIIRSIVEKAPKEMAGTDSDVRPDKQGFISKLGRFSAEEKAYLKENVKGASRCLHCACGGRSKCLLRACATGAGIKRSRYDATSNMPAGHKIHVVGNLWFEPAKCVRCGLCVYNTENGFTFRNRGFGMEVLIPEENKNNVDEQIARLCPTGALYVKAHERKED
;
A
#
# COMPACT_ATOMS: atom_id res chain seq x y z
N MET A 1 3.94 -26.46 -26.37
CA MET A 1 3.46 -27.66 -25.64
C MET A 1 2.01 -27.42 -25.21
N ARG A 2 1.20 -28.46 -25.02
CA ARG A 2 -0.23 -28.30 -24.63
C ARG A 2 -0.45 -28.61 -23.17
N ILE A 3 -1.17 -27.72 -22.50
CA ILE A 3 -1.64 -27.91 -21.12
C ILE A 3 -3.12 -27.57 -21.02
N THR A 4 -3.77 -27.97 -19.93
CA THR A 4 -5.16 -27.65 -19.62
C THR A 4 -5.22 -26.77 -18.37
N ILE A 5 -5.89 -25.61 -18.44
CA ILE A 5 -6.16 -24.74 -17.28
C ILE A 5 -7.67 -24.51 -17.17
N ASN A 6 -8.28 -24.83 -16.02
CA ASN A 6 -9.74 -24.71 -15.80
C ASN A 6 -10.57 -25.30 -16.97
N ASN A 7 -10.22 -26.51 -17.42
CA ASN A 7 -10.82 -27.22 -18.57
C ASN A 7 -10.60 -26.58 -19.95
N ARG A 8 -9.78 -25.53 -20.08
CA ARG A 8 -9.38 -24.93 -21.35
C ARG A 8 -8.01 -25.44 -21.76
N GLN A 9 -7.92 -26.01 -22.96
CA GLN A 9 -6.62 -26.34 -23.55
C GLN A 9 -5.95 -25.07 -24.06
N ILE A 10 -4.69 -24.90 -23.71
CA ILE A 10 -3.88 -23.77 -24.15
C ILE A 10 -2.53 -24.27 -24.66
N GLU A 11 -2.01 -23.60 -25.69
CA GLU A 11 -0.65 -23.84 -26.18
C GLU A 11 0.30 -22.90 -25.47
N THR A 12 1.36 -23.45 -24.87
CA THR A 12 2.37 -22.65 -24.18
C THR A 12 3.57 -22.37 -25.06
N LEU A 13 4.15 -21.20 -24.85
CA LEU A 13 5.41 -20.75 -25.45
C LEU A 13 6.61 -21.33 -24.68
N GLU A 14 7.75 -21.37 -25.35
CA GLU A 14 8.99 -21.82 -24.71
C GLU A 14 9.46 -20.79 -23.67
N GLY A 15 9.84 -21.28 -22.48
CA GLY A 15 10.34 -20.45 -21.38
C GLY A 15 9.29 -19.64 -20.61
N GLU A 16 8.00 -19.68 -21.00
CA GLU A 16 6.95 -19.02 -20.24
C GLU A 16 6.53 -19.85 -19.01
N THR A 17 6.17 -19.18 -17.93
CA THR A 17 5.66 -19.81 -16.70
C THR A 17 4.16 -20.11 -16.80
N LEU A 18 3.64 -20.96 -15.90
CA LEU A 18 2.19 -21.22 -15.81
C LEU A 18 1.38 -19.92 -15.61
N LEU A 19 1.91 -18.98 -14.83
CA LEU A 19 1.28 -17.67 -14.59
C LEU A 19 1.17 -16.85 -15.89
N GLU A 20 2.24 -16.83 -16.67
CA GLU A 20 2.31 -16.07 -17.93
C GLU A 20 1.40 -16.68 -18.99
N ALA A 21 1.44 -18.01 -19.14
CA ALA A 21 0.55 -18.75 -20.03
C ALA A 21 -0.93 -18.48 -19.69
N ALA A 22 -1.30 -18.58 -18.42
CA ALA A 22 -2.67 -18.33 -17.96
C ALA A 22 -3.12 -16.89 -18.26
N ARG A 23 -2.29 -15.89 -17.92
CA ARG A 23 -2.62 -14.47 -18.15
C ARG A 23 -2.73 -14.11 -19.63
N ARG A 24 -1.91 -14.71 -20.49
CA ARG A 24 -1.97 -14.52 -21.96
C ARG A 24 -3.31 -14.98 -22.54
N GLU A 25 -3.89 -16.03 -21.96
CA GLU A 25 -5.19 -16.60 -22.35
C GLU A 25 -6.37 -15.98 -21.59
N GLY A 26 -6.15 -14.88 -20.87
CA GLY A 26 -7.18 -14.16 -20.12
C GLY A 26 -7.61 -14.82 -18.81
N ILE A 27 -6.89 -15.84 -18.34
CA ILE A 27 -7.13 -16.48 -17.04
C ILE A 27 -6.39 -15.69 -15.96
N SER A 28 -7.17 -15.05 -15.07
CA SER A 28 -6.61 -14.20 -14.03
C SER A 28 -6.10 -15.01 -12.85
N ILE A 29 -4.78 -14.97 -12.64
CA ILE A 29 -4.14 -15.50 -11.42
C ILE A 29 -3.48 -14.31 -10.69
N PRO A 30 -3.82 -14.07 -9.40
CA PRO A 30 -3.25 -12.98 -8.63
C PRO A 30 -1.79 -13.25 -8.26
N SER A 31 -0.99 -12.20 -8.10
CA SER A 31 0.41 -12.30 -7.68
C SER A 31 0.87 -11.04 -6.96
N ILE A 32 1.74 -11.18 -5.97
CA ILE A 32 2.34 -10.03 -5.26
C ILE A 32 3.85 -9.93 -5.55
N CYS A 33 4.60 -11.02 -5.39
CA CYS A 33 6.05 -11.01 -5.60
C CYS A 33 6.49 -11.23 -7.05
N TYR A 34 5.60 -11.08 -8.03
CA TYR A 34 5.90 -11.25 -9.46
C TYR A 34 5.66 -9.94 -10.21
N ALA A 35 6.64 -9.55 -11.02
CA ALA A 35 6.51 -8.51 -12.03
C ALA A 35 7.18 -9.00 -13.32
N LYS A 36 6.52 -8.78 -14.47
CA LYS A 36 7.01 -9.27 -15.77
C LYS A 36 8.39 -8.69 -16.06
N GLY A 37 9.35 -9.57 -16.38
CA GLY A 37 10.75 -9.19 -16.64
C GLY A 37 11.62 -8.96 -15.39
N ALA A 38 11.05 -9.02 -14.18
CA ALA A 38 11.79 -8.88 -12.94
C ALA A 38 12.21 -10.24 -12.38
N LYS A 39 13.40 -10.29 -11.78
CA LYS A 39 13.85 -11.42 -10.98
C LYS A 39 13.02 -11.52 -9.71
N HIS A 40 12.58 -12.72 -9.36
CA HIS A 40 11.79 -12.93 -8.15
C HIS A 40 11.91 -14.36 -7.64
N ILE A 41 11.38 -14.58 -6.43
CA ILE A 41 11.17 -15.90 -5.85
C ILE A 41 9.69 -16.05 -5.49
N SER A 42 9.22 -17.29 -5.39
CA SER A 42 7.85 -17.64 -5.02
C SER A 42 7.58 -17.48 -3.51
N SER A 43 7.89 -16.31 -2.94
CA SER A 43 7.77 -16.04 -1.51
C SER A 43 6.33 -15.80 -1.05
N CYS A 44 5.47 -15.21 -1.91
CA CYS A 44 4.14 -14.76 -1.48
C CYS A 44 3.05 -15.84 -1.54
N MET A 45 3.22 -16.90 -2.35
CA MET A 45 2.23 -17.97 -2.61
C MET A 45 0.82 -17.52 -3.06
N VAL A 46 0.59 -16.24 -3.35
CA VAL A 46 -0.68 -15.72 -3.88
C VAL A 46 -1.00 -16.26 -5.28
N CYS A 47 0.03 -16.65 -6.04
CA CYS A 47 -0.11 -17.25 -7.37
C CYS A 47 -0.33 -18.78 -7.33
N ALA A 48 -0.57 -19.37 -6.15
CA ALA A 48 -0.74 -20.80 -5.99
C ALA A 48 -1.83 -21.35 -6.93
N VAL A 49 -1.57 -22.49 -7.55
CA VAL A 49 -2.51 -23.25 -8.38
C VAL A 49 -2.40 -24.73 -8.03
N LYS A 50 -3.42 -25.52 -8.36
CA LYS A 50 -3.42 -26.96 -8.12
C LYS A 50 -3.07 -27.70 -9.41
N ASN A 51 -2.11 -28.62 -9.33
CA ASN A 51 -1.91 -29.61 -10.38
C ASN A 51 -2.87 -30.78 -10.13
N CYS A 52 -3.82 -30.98 -11.04
CA CYS A 52 -4.86 -32.00 -10.92
C CYS A 52 -4.33 -33.43 -11.07
N GLN A 53 -3.16 -33.62 -11.69
CA GLN A 53 -2.60 -34.95 -11.92
C GLN A 53 -2.01 -35.57 -10.65
N ASN A 54 -1.38 -34.75 -9.81
CA ASN A 54 -0.70 -35.22 -8.60
C ASN A 54 -1.27 -34.59 -7.30
N GLY A 55 -2.25 -33.69 -7.42
CA GLY A 55 -2.90 -33.00 -6.31
C GLY A 55 -2.09 -31.89 -5.64
N GLN A 56 -0.87 -31.59 -6.13
CA GLN A 56 0.02 -30.63 -5.47
C GLN A 56 -0.42 -29.17 -5.70
N ILE A 57 -0.25 -28.35 -4.66
CA ILE A 57 -0.34 -26.89 -4.77
C ILE A 57 1.05 -26.34 -5.10
N ILE A 58 1.15 -25.65 -6.23
CA ILE A 58 2.41 -25.16 -6.80
C ILE A 58 2.33 -23.66 -7.13
N PRO A 59 3.44 -22.92 -7.04
CA PRO A 59 3.47 -21.50 -7.42
C PRO A 59 3.53 -21.34 -8.95
N SER A 60 2.46 -20.83 -9.55
CA SER A 60 2.40 -20.65 -11.02
C SER A 60 3.44 -19.68 -11.58
N CYS A 61 3.99 -18.76 -10.77
CA CYS A 61 4.92 -17.73 -11.23
C CYS A 61 6.35 -18.20 -11.47
N THR A 62 6.71 -19.39 -10.99
CA THR A 62 8.05 -19.99 -11.21
C THR A 62 7.98 -21.37 -11.85
N THR A 63 6.82 -22.02 -11.86
CA THR A 63 6.67 -23.33 -12.48
C THR A 63 6.56 -23.21 -13.99
N LEU A 64 7.42 -23.95 -14.70
CA LEU A 64 7.34 -24.12 -16.15
C LEU A 64 6.28 -25.18 -16.49
N PRO A 65 5.44 -24.93 -17.52
CA PRO A 65 4.54 -25.93 -18.07
C PRO A 65 5.30 -27.19 -18.51
N THR A 66 4.68 -28.35 -18.33
CA THR A 66 5.10 -29.59 -19.00
C THR A 66 3.95 -30.15 -19.81
N GLU A 67 4.24 -30.84 -20.91
CA GLU A 67 3.23 -31.42 -21.80
C GLU A 67 2.21 -32.25 -21.00
N GLY A 68 0.93 -32.01 -21.25
CA GLY A 68 -0.17 -32.70 -20.59
C GLY A 68 -0.48 -32.25 -19.17
N MET A 69 0.16 -31.21 -18.63
CA MET A 69 -0.22 -30.64 -17.32
C MET A 69 -1.69 -30.26 -17.28
N CYS A 70 -2.35 -30.54 -16.15
CA CYS A 70 -3.71 -30.13 -15.87
C CYS A 70 -3.73 -29.27 -14.61
N ILE A 71 -4.10 -28.00 -14.75
CA ILE A 71 -4.05 -26.98 -13.71
C ILE A 71 -5.46 -26.47 -13.38
N ASP A 72 -5.74 -26.40 -12.10
CA ASP A 72 -6.93 -25.77 -11.54
C ASP A 72 -6.50 -24.51 -10.76
N THR A 73 -7.14 -23.39 -11.07
CA THR A 73 -6.83 -22.08 -10.49
C THR A 73 -7.95 -21.54 -9.60
N GLU A 74 -9.08 -22.26 -9.50
CA GLU A 74 -10.34 -21.79 -8.94
C GLU A 74 -10.90 -22.67 -7.81
N SER A 75 -10.40 -23.91 -7.63
CA SER A 75 -10.85 -24.79 -6.54
C SER A 75 -10.78 -24.15 -5.15
N GLU A 76 -11.67 -24.62 -4.26
CA GLU A 76 -11.70 -24.18 -2.86
C GLU A 76 -10.37 -24.37 -2.14
N GLU A 77 -9.60 -25.40 -2.50
CA GLU A 77 -8.25 -25.61 -1.96
C GLU A 77 -7.29 -24.49 -2.37
N VAL A 78 -7.28 -24.12 -3.65
CA VAL A 78 -6.47 -23.01 -4.16
C VAL A 78 -6.88 -21.69 -3.50
N GLN A 79 -8.18 -21.42 -3.40
CA GLN A 79 -8.70 -20.23 -2.73
C GLN A 79 -8.28 -20.18 -1.26
N ARG A 80 -8.35 -21.31 -0.53
CA ARG A 80 -7.90 -21.39 0.87
C ARG A 80 -6.42 -21.09 1.03
N VAL A 81 -5.56 -21.63 0.17
CA VAL A 81 -4.10 -21.37 0.22
C VAL A 81 -3.79 -19.91 -0.09
N ARG A 82 -4.43 -19.33 -1.12
CA ARG A 82 -4.23 -17.92 -1.48
C ARG A 82 -4.70 -16.98 -0.37
N THR A 83 -5.88 -17.23 0.20
CA THR A 83 -6.42 -16.45 1.32
C THR A 83 -5.53 -16.54 2.55
N LEU A 84 -5.09 -17.74 2.94
CA LEU A 84 -4.14 -17.91 4.05
C LEU A 84 -2.84 -17.13 3.82
N SER A 85 -2.30 -17.22 2.61
CA SER A 85 -1.07 -16.50 2.24
C SER A 85 -1.25 -14.99 2.33
N LEU A 86 -2.38 -14.46 1.83
CA LEU A 86 -2.72 -13.03 1.96
C LEU A 86 -2.85 -12.59 3.42
N GLU A 87 -3.51 -13.37 4.27
CA GLU A 87 -3.66 -13.04 5.69
C GLU A 87 -2.34 -13.03 6.46
N LEU A 88 -1.41 -13.93 6.13
CA LEU A 88 -0.07 -13.92 6.71
C LEU A 88 0.75 -12.71 6.24
N LEU A 89 0.63 -12.31 4.97
CA LEU A 89 1.26 -11.08 4.49
C LEU A 89 0.65 -9.84 5.18
N LEU A 90 -0.65 -9.88 5.46
CA LEU A 90 -1.37 -8.81 6.17
C LEU A 90 -1.05 -8.77 7.67
N SER A 91 -0.72 -9.89 8.31
CA SER A 91 -0.31 -9.90 9.73
C SER A 91 1.02 -9.17 9.93
N ASP A 92 1.86 -9.12 8.90
CA ASP A 92 3.13 -8.41 8.97
C ASP A 92 3.12 -7.01 8.34
N HIS A 93 2.02 -6.62 7.70
CA HIS A 93 1.87 -5.32 7.04
C HIS A 93 1.16 -4.31 7.96
N ARG A 94 1.86 -3.24 8.33
CA ARG A 94 1.30 -2.14 9.15
C ARG A 94 1.21 -0.85 8.32
N ALA A 95 -0.01 -0.51 7.93
CA ALA A 95 -0.34 0.75 7.25
C ALA A 95 -1.82 1.08 7.46
N ASP A 96 -2.20 2.36 7.47
CA ASP A 96 -3.60 2.73 7.28
C ASP A 96 -3.79 2.89 5.76
N CYS A 97 -4.54 2.00 5.11
CA CYS A 97 -4.80 2.14 3.68
C CYS A 97 -5.50 3.47 3.39
N GLU A 98 -6.52 3.78 4.18
CA GLU A 98 -7.20 5.09 4.21
C GLU A 98 -7.07 5.67 5.61
N ALA A 99 -6.89 6.99 5.73
CA ALA A 99 -6.80 7.62 7.05
C ALA A 99 -8.13 7.48 7.82
N PRO A 100 -8.08 7.19 9.14
CA PRO A 100 -9.30 6.97 9.92
C PRO A 100 -10.20 8.22 9.95
N CYS A 101 -9.62 9.43 9.92
CA CYS A 101 -10.37 10.68 9.86
C CYS A 101 -11.24 10.78 8.59
N VAL A 102 -10.73 10.32 7.44
CA VAL A 102 -11.43 10.29 6.15
C VAL A 102 -12.57 9.26 6.18
N LEU A 103 -12.30 8.09 6.77
CA LEU A 103 -13.29 7.01 6.86
C LEU A 103 -14.53 7.41 7.65
N VAL A 104 -14.35 8.10 8.79
CA VAL A 104 -15.45 8.48 9.68
C VAL A 104 -16.14 9.80 9.30
N CYS A 105 -15.63 10.53 8.31
CA CYS A 105 -16.24 11.80 7.91
C CYS A 105 -17.60 11.55 7.22
N PRO A 106 -18.72 12.05 7.77
CA PRO A 106 -20.05 11.85 7.18
C PRO A 106 -20.24 12.63 5.87
N LYS A 107 -19.45 13.68 5.66
CA LYS A 107 -19.47 14.50 4.44
C LYS A 107 -18.50 14.01 3.37
N GLY A 108 -17.75 12.94 3.65
CA GLY A 108 -16.79 12.39 2.69
C GLY A 108 -15.55 13.26 2.44
N LEU A 109 -15.30 14.29 3.27
CA LEU A 109 -14.11 15.13 3.17
C LEU A 109 -12.82 14.28 3.19
N ASP A 110 -11.97 14.47 2.19
CA ASP A 110 -10.61 13.95 2.19
C ASP A 110 -9.70 14.82 3.07
N ILE A 111 -9.84 14.60 4.38
CA ILE A 111 -9.12 15.31 5.42
C ILE A 111 -7.61 15.15 5.28
N GLU A 112 -7.12 13.97 4.88
CA GLU A 112 -5.68 13.73 4.80
C GLU A 112 -5.05 14.56 3.68
N ARG A 113 -5.67 14.56 2.48
CA ARG A 113 -5.25 15.41 1.37
C ARG A 113 -5.34 16.90 1.71
N MET A 114 -6.44 17.33 2.33
CA MET A 114 -6.62 18.72 2.76
C MET A 114 -5.50 19.16 3.72
N LEU A 115 -5.15 18.33 4.70
CA LEU A 115 -4.06 18.62 5.63
C LEU A 115 -2.69 18.59 4.94
N GLY A 116 -2.51 17.77 3.91
CA GLY A 116 -1.32 17.79 3.05
C GLY A 116 -1.10 19.15 2.41
N TYR A 117 -2.10 19.67 1.69
CA TYR A 117 -2.03 21.01 1.08
C TYR A 117 -1.87 22.12 2.12
N TYR A 118 -2.52 21.99 3.27
CA TYR A 118 -2.34 22.95 4.37
C TYR A 118 -0.90 22.97 4.90
N ASP A 119 -0.26 21.82 5.05
CA ASP A 119 1.13 21.71 5.49
C ASP A 119 2.12 22.24 4.44
N GLU A 120 1.77 22.16 3.16
CA GLU A 120 2.51 22.73 2.03
C GLU A 120 2.30 24.25 1.91
N GLY A 121 1.32 24.83 2.61
CA GLY A 121 0.96 26.25 2.51
C GLY A 121 0.02 26.60 1.36
N ASP A 122 -0.39 25.62 0.54
CA ASP A 122 -1.33 25.81 -0.57
C ASP A 122 -2.78 25.83 -0.07
N LEU A 123 -3.18 26.97 0.47
CA LEU A 123 -4.53 27.17 1.00
C LEU A 123 -5.61 27.13 -0.10
N GLY A 124 -5.27 27.47 -1.35
CA GLY A 124 -6.20 27.42 -2.46
C GLY A 124 -6.62 25.99 -2.77
N ARG A 125 -5.66 25.07 -2.90
CA ARG A 125 -5.96 23.64 -3.08
C ARG A 125 -6.62 23.03 -1.86
N ALA A 126 -6.20 23.40 -0.65
CA ALA A 126 -6.86 22.94 0.57
C ALA A 126 -8.35 23.35 0.59
N TYR A 127 -8.67 24.58 0.15
CA TYR A 127 -10.04 25.07 0.01
C TYR A 127 -10.82 24.35 -1.09
N SER A 128 -10.19 24.03 -2.22
CA SER A 128 -10.82 23.20 -3.27
C SER A 128 -11.25 21.83 -2.73
N VAL A 129 -10.44 21.17 -1.90
CA VAL A 129 -10.82 19.89 -1.27
C VAL A 129 -12.03 20.04 -0.35
N LEU A 130 -12.17 21.18 0.35
CA LEU A 130 -13.39 21.47 1.12
C LEU A 130 -14.60 21.66 0.20
N SER A 131 -14.42 22.37 -0.91
CA SER A 131 -15.48 22.63 -1.90
C SER A 131 -15.99 21.36 -2.59
N GLU A 132 -15.17 20.31 -2.68
CA GLU A 132 -15.60 19.00 -3.16
C GLU A 132 -16.55 18.28 -2.18
N ALA A 133 -16.49 18.58 -0.87
CA ALA A 133 -17.24 17.87 0.17
C ALA A 133 -18.42 18.68 0.75
N PHE A 134 -18.43 20.01 0.55
CA PHE A 134 -19.42 20.91 1.12
C PHE A 134 -19.92 21.90 0.07
N ASP A 135 -21.24 22.03 -0.06
CA ASP A 135 -21.86 23.05 -0.93
C ASP A 135 -21.54 24.48 -0.48
N LEU A 136 -21.40 24.66 0.85
CA LEU A 136 -21.00 25.91 1.48
C LEU A 136 -19.79 25.66 2.39
N PRO A 137 -18.56 25.69 1.86
CA PRO A 137 -17.34 25.44 2.62
C PRO A 137 -17.15 26.37 3.81
N THR A 138 -17.67 27.60 3.71
CA THR A 138 -17.61 28.61 4.77
C THR A 138 -18.32 28.20 6.06
N LEU A 139 -19.35 27.36 5.95
CA LEU A 139 -20.07 26.76 7.08
C LEU A 139 -19.60 25.32 7.35
N GLY A 140 -18.56 24.87 6.64
CA GLY A 140 -18.01 23.53 6.73
C GLY A 140 -17.62 23.20 8.16
N CYS A 141 -18.13 22.07 8.67
CA CYS A 141 -17.89 21.60 10.03
C CYS A 141 -18.36 22.54 11.17
N ASP A 142 -19.18 23.55 10.88
CA ASP A 142 -19.89 24.29 11.92
C ASP A 142 -20.93 23.37 12.58
N GLY A 143 -21.02 23.41 13.92
CA GLY A 143 -21.82 22.45 14.70
C GLY A 143 -21.37 20.97 14.62
N CYS A 144 -20.31 20.63 13.89
CA CYS A 144 -19.81 19.25 13.78
C CYS A 144 -19.22 18.74 15.10
N LYS A 145 -19.58 17.51 15.50
CA LYS A 145 -19.04 16.83 16.69
C LYS A 145 -17.60 16.30 16.54
N ALA A 146 -16.94 16.62 15.43
CA ALA A 146 -15.56 16.26 15.12
C ALA A 146 -15.21 14.76 15.29
N PRO A 147 -15.94 13.82 14.66
CA PRO A 147 -15.59 12.39 14.76
C PRO A 147 -14.18 12.11 14.26
N CYS A 148 -13.71 12.86 13.26
CA CYS A 148 -12.38 12.77 12.69
C CYS A 148 -11.25 13.07 13.69
N GLU A 149 -11.44 14.03 14.60
CA GLU A 149 -10.46 14.38 15.63
C GLU A 149 -10.40 13.29 16.72
N LYS A 150 -11.55 12.67 17.03
CA LYS A 150 -11.65 11.58 18.03
C LYS A 150 -10.92 10.30 17.61
N VAL A 151 -10.91 10.00 16.31
CA VAL A 151 -10.23 8.81 15.75
C VAL A 151 -8.82 9.12 15.22
N CYS A 152 -8.34 10.35 15.43
CA CYS A 152 -7.06 10.81 14.89
C CYS A 152 -5.90 9.96 15.40
N ARG A 153 -5.06 9.43 14.49
CA ARG A 153 -3.87 8.66 14.87
C ARG A 153 -2.89 9.46 15.71
N ARG A 154 -2.77 10.78 15.47
CA ARG A 154 -1.94 11.65 16.31
C ARG A 154 -2.39 11.64 17.77
N GLY A 155 -3.69 11.50 18.03
CA GLY A 155 -4.24 11.43 19.38
C GLY A 155 -3.80 10.21 20.19
N THR A 156 -3.33 9.13 19.54
CA THR A 156 -2.76 7.96 20.26
C THR A 156 -1.29 8.14 20.61
N VAL A 157 -0.66 9.17 20.05
CA VAL A 157 0.75 9.57 20.28
C VAL A 157 0.82 10.66 21.35
N ASP A 158 0.11 11.77 21.13
CA ASP A 158 0.01 12.92 22.04
C ASP A 158 -1.39 13.56 21.99
N LYS A 159 -1.60 14.56 21.13
CA LYS A 159 -2.83 15.33 21.00
C LYS A 159 -3.31 15.23 19.55
N GLY A 160 -4.58 14.85 19.36
CA GLY A 160 -5.19 14.78 18.04
C GLY A 160 -5.09 16.12 17.29
N VAL A 161 -5.03 16.04 15.96
CA VAL A 161 -5.03 17.23 15.10
C VAL A 161 -6.35 17.97 15.28
N GLU A 162 -6.28 19.28 15.47
CA GLU A 162 -7.45 20.16 15.60
C GLU A 162 -8.01 20.53 14.21
N ILE A 163 -8.51 19.51 13.51
CA ILE A 163 -8.99 19.57 12.13
C ILE A 163 -10.00 20.71 11.93
N ARG A 164 -10.95 20.91 12.85
CA ARG A 164 -11.94 22.00 12.75
C ARG A 164 -11.31 23.38 12.82
N ALA A 165 -10.27 23.55 13.63
CA ALA A 165 -9.56 24.83 13.71
C ALA A 165 -8.79 25.11 12.41
N ILE A 166 -8.19 24.08 11.81
CA ILE A 166 -7.51 24.18 10.52
C ILE A 166 -8.51 24.52 9.41
N ILE A 167 -9.66 23.84 9.35
CA ILE A 167 -10.73 24.14 8.37
C ILE A 167 -11.16 25.61 8.46
N ARG A 168 -11.38 26.14 9.68
CA ARG A 168 -11.68 27.56 9.87
C ARG A 168 -10.57 28.46 9.33
N SER A 169 -9.31 28.15 9.65
CA SER A 169 -8.17 28.93 9.14
C SER A 169 -8.07 28.88 7.61
N ILE A 170 -8.39 27.75 6.96
CA ILE A 170 -8.40 27.64 5.50
C ILE A 170 -9.50 28.53 4.94
N VAL A 171 -10.73 28.40 5.44
CA VAL A 171 -11.88 29.20 5.00
C VAL A 171 -11.64 30.71 5.14
N GLU A 172 -10.99 31.13 6.22
CA GLU A 172 -10.70 32.55 6.49
C GLU A 172 -9.63 33.13 5.59
N LYS A 173 -8.59 32.34 5.25
CA LYS A 173 -7.36 32.84 4.60
C LYS A 173 -7.21 32.44 3.13
N ALA A 174 -7.88 31.38 2.67
CA ALA A 174 -7.73 30.89 1.32
C ALA A 174 -8.30 31.90 0.30
N PRO A 175 -7.69 32.00 -0.89
CA PRO A 175 -8.35 32.66 -2.02
C PRO A 175 -9.65 31.91 -2.31
N LYS A 176 -10.78 32.63 -2.41
CA LYS A 176 -12.12 32.04 -2.64
C LYS A 176 -12.33 31.57 -4.09
N GLU A 177 -11.25 31.41 -4.83
CA GLU A 177 -11.20 30.92 -6.21
C GLU A 177 -10.77 29.45 -6.19
N MET A 178 -11.42 28.61 -6.98
CA MET A 178 -11.07 27.19 -7.07
C MET A 178 -9.71 27.02 -7.74
N ALA A 179 -8.73 26.54 -6.99
CA ALA A 179 -7.48 26.04 -7.55
C ALA A 179 -7.67 24.61 -8.10
N GLY A 180 -6.97 24.28 -9.18
CA GLY A 180 -6.94 22.90 -9.68
C GLY A 180 -6.36 21.94 -8.65
N THR A 181 -7.00 20.78 -8.46
CA THR A 181 -6.51 19.72 -7.57
C THR A 181 -5.73 18.70 -8.39
N ASP A 182 -4.51 18.37 -7.94
CA ASP A 182 -3.57 17.50 -8.69
C ASP A 182 -3.86 15.99 -8.50
N SER A 183 -4.76 15.60 -7.59
CA SER A 183 -4.91 14.19 -7.21
C SER A 183 -6.27 13.58 -7.59
N ASP A 184 -6.28 12.68 -8.57
CA ASP A 184 -7.45 11.85 -8.91
C ASP A 184 -7.75 10.75 -7.89
N VAL A 185 -6.90 10.55 -6.87
CA VAL A 185 -7.04 9.44 -5.91
C VAL A 185 -8.06 9.79 -4.84
N ARG A 186 -9.31 9.37 -5.07
CA ARG A 186 -10.37 9.46 -4.06
C ARG A 186 -10.25 8.34 -3.01
N PRO A 187 -10.62 8.59 -1.75
CA PRO A 187 -10.66 7.56 -0.72
C PRO A 187 -11.61 6.42 -1.10
N ASP A 188 -11.15 5.18 -1.00
CA ASP A 188 -11.98 3.99 -1.23
C ASP A 188 -12.33 3.31 0.11
N LYS A 189 -13.62 3.36 0.46
CA LYS A 189 -14.16 2.76 1.70
C LYS A 189 -14.62 1.30 1.51
N GLN A 190 -14.69 0.80 0.28
CA GLN A 190 -15.23 -0.52 -0.05
C GLN A 190 -14.14 -1.59 -0.13
N GLY A 191 -12.96 -1.22 -0.61
CA GLY A 191 -11.81 -2.11 -0.63
C GLY A 191 -11.33 -2.51 0.77
N PHE A 192 -10.42 -3.49 0.82
CA PHE A 192 -9.73 -3.86 2.04
C PHE A 192 -8.99 -2.66 2.63
N ILE A 193 -9.09 -2.48 3.95
CA ILE A 193 -8.43 -1.40 4.69
C ILE A 193 -7.57 -2.02 5.79
N SER A 194 -6.25 -2.00 5.57
CA SER A 194 -5.29 -2.28 6.64
C SER A 194 -5.27 -1.16 7.67
N LYS A 195 -4.81 -1.48 8.89
CA LYS A 195 -4.66 -0.52 9.97
C LYS A 195 -3.24 -0.59 10.56
N LEU A 196 -2.70 0.56 10.96
CA LEU A 196 -1.39 0.65 11.63
C LEU A 196 -1.30 -0.10 12.97
N GLY A 197 -2.46 -0.35 13.61
CA GLY A 197 -2.53 -0.93 14.95
C GLY A 197 -2.21 0.09 16.04
N ARG A 198 -1.68 -0.40 17.18
CA ARG A 198 -1.22 0.43 18.29
C ARG A 198 0.26 0.80 18.07
N PHE A 199 0.64 1.99 18.53
CA PHE A 199 2.05 2.40 18.53
C PHE A 199 2.76 1.97 19.81
N SER A 200 3.99 1.49 19.69
CA SER A 200 4.91 1.25 20.82
C SER A 200 5.35 2.55 21.49
N ALA A 201 6.03 2.46 22.64
CA ALA A 201 6.55 3.64 23.32
C ALA A 201 7.60 4.38 22.47
N GLU A 202 8.48 3.61 21.81
CA GLU A 202 9.54 4.07 20.92
C GLU A 202 8.95 4.74 19.68
N GLU A 203 7.93 4.12 19.05
CA GLU A 203 7.22 4.69 17.91
C GLU A 203 6.57 6.04 18.27
N LYS A 204 5.95 6.13 19.45
CA LYS A 204 5.36 7.38 19.92
C LYS A 204 6.41 8.47 20.14
N ALA A 205 7.57 8.14 20.72
CA ALA A 205 8.65 9.11 20.90
C ALA A 205 9.14 9.63 19.54
N TYR A 206 9.43 8.71 18.61
CA TYR A 206 9.86 9.05 17.25
C TYR A 206 8.85 9.96 16.53
N LEU A 207 7.56 9.61 16.55
CA LEU A 207 6.51 10.36 15.86
C LEU A 207 6.29 11.77 16.46
N LYS A 208 6.54 11.96 17.76
CA LYS A 208 6.46 13.30 18.39
C LYS A 208 7.52 14.24 17.85
N GLU A 209 8.74 13.74 17.68
CA GLU A 209 9.91 14.52 17.29
C GLU A 209 9.97 14.80 15.79
N ASN A 210 9.49 13.85 14.97
CA ASN A 210 9.71 13.87 13.51
C ASN A 210 8.55 14.47 12.70
N VAL A 211 7.42 14.81 13.33
CA VAL A 211 6.26 15.37 12.64
C VAL A 211 6.17 16.87 12.88
N LYS A 212 6.64 17.64 11.89
CA LYS A 212 6.86 19.10 11.98
C LYS A 212 5.92 19.98 11.14
N GLY A 213 5.00 19.39 10.36
CA GLY A 213 4.03 20.15 9.55
C GLY A 213 3.14 21.05 10.40
N ALA A 214 2.61 22.12 9.80
CA ALA A 214 1.79 23.13 10.48
C ALA A 214 0.53 22.52 11.15
N SER A 215 -0.07 21.50 10.53
CA SER A 215 -1.19 20.74 11.06
C SER A 215 -0.80 19.73 12.15
N ARG A 216 0.49 19.39 12.26
CA ARG A 216 1.03 18.27 13.07
C ARG A 216 0.47 16.90 12.67
N CYS A 217 -0.13 16.78 11.48
CA CYS A 217 -0.68 15.53 10.95
C CYS A 217 0.41 14.48 10.76
N LEU A 218 0.10 13.22 11.09
CA LEU A 218 1.02 12.11 10.82
C LEU A 218 1.09 11.74 9.33
N HIS A 219 0.16 12.25 8.50
CA HIS A 219 -0.05 11.79 7.12
C HIS A 219 -0.09 10.27 7.03
N CYS A 220 -0.96 9.69 7.87
CA CYS A 220 -0.99 8.26 8.14
C CYS A 220 -1.56 7.42 6.99
N ALA A 221 -2.26 8.03 6.03
CA ALA A 221 -2.77 7.30 4.88
C ALA A 221 -1.59 6.80 4.02
N CYS A 222 -1.74 5.59 3.46
CA CYS A 222 -0.75 5.07 2.57
C CYS A 222 -0.82 5.79 1.21
N GLY A 223 0.26 6.46 0.79
CA GLY A 223 0.34 7.11 -0.53
C GLY A 223 0.24 6.11 -1.70
N GLY A 224 0.72 4.88 -1.52
CA GLY A 224 0.64 3.81 -2.52
C GLY A 224 -0.70 3.06 -2.58
N ARG A 225 -1.73 3.51 -1.85
CA ARG A 225 -3.00 2.76 -1.66
C ARG A 225 -3.78 2.50 -2.95
N SER A 226 -3.65 3.35 -3.96
CA SER A 226 -4.41 3.26 -5.22
C SER A 226 -3.89 2.17 -6.16
N LYS A 227 -2.60 1.87 -6.10
CA LYS A 227 -1.92 0.86 -6.95
C LYS A 227 -1.39 -0.33 -6.14
N CYS A 228 -1.82 -0.48 -4.88
CA CYS A 228 -1.33 -1.51 -3.97
C CYS A 228 -1.91 -2.89 -4.35
N LEU A 229 -1.05 -3.80 -4.83
CA LEU A 229 -1.45 -5.16 -5.20
C LEU A 229 -1.91 -5.97 -3.99
N LEU A 230 -1.31 -5.76 -2.81
CA LEU A 230 -1.76 -6.41 -1.57
C LEU A 230 -3.21 -6.04 -1.24
N ARG A 231 -3.55 -4.75 -1.36
CA ARG A 231 -4.92 -4.25 -1.14
C ARG A 231 -5.88 -4.85 -2.17
N ALA A 232 -5.51 -4.81 -3.45
CA ALA A 232 -6.33 -5.35 -4.53
C ALA A 232 -6.58 -6.86 -4.37
N CYS A 233 -5.55 -7.65 -4.07
CA CYS A 233 -5.68 -9.09 -3.86
C CYS A 233 -6.52 -9.42 -2.62
N ALA A 234 -6.33 -8.69 -1.51
CA ALA A 234 -7.13 -8.88 -0.29
C ALA A 234 -8.62 -8.55 -0.52
N THR A 235 -8.92 -7.47 -1.23
CA THR A 235 -10.29 -7.12 -1.66
C THR A 235 -10.88 -8.22 -2.53
N GLY A 236 -10.15 -8.67 -3.56
CA GLY A 236 -10.62 -9.72 -4.47
C GLY A 236 -10.85 -11.07 -3.79
N ALA A 237 -10.09 -11.37 -2.73
CA ALA A 237 -10.30 -12.56 -1.89
C ALA A 237 -11.43 -12.40 -0.86
N GLY A 238 -12.11 -11.25 -0.81
CA GLY A 238 -13.20 -11.00 0.14
C GLY A 238 -12.73 -10.86 1.60
N ILE A 239 -11.46 -10.60 1.84
CA ILE A 239 -10.91 -10.43 3.19
C ILE A 239 -11.41 -9.09 3.73
N LYS A 240 -12.13 -9.10 4.86
CA LYS A 240 -12.58 -7.88 5.55
C LYS A 240 -11.63 -7.47 6.67
N ARG A 241 -11.07 -8.46 7.37
CA ARG A 241 -10.10 -8.30 8.45
C ARG A 241 -9.21 -9.54 8.47
N SER A 242 -7.91 -9.36 8.68
CA SER A 242 -7.00 -10.48 8.91
C SER A 242 -7.46 -11.29 10.14
N ARG A 243 -7.48 -12.62 10.00
CA ARG A 243 -7.69 -13.54 11.13
C ARG A 243 -6.54 -13.52 12.15
N TYR A 244 -5.34 -13.17 11.71
CA TYR A 244 -4.14 -13.14 12.53
C TYR A 244 -3.85 -11.71 13.04
N ASP A 245 -3.43 -11.63 14.30
CA ASP A 245 -2.97 -10.37 14.89
C ASP A 245 -1.67 -9.90 14.22
N ALA A 246 -1.41 -8.59 14.33
CA ALA A 246 -0.21 -8.02 13.75
C ALA A 246 1.03 -8.58 14.48
N THR A 247 1.87 -9.32 13.76
CA THR A 247 3.11 -9.93 14.27
C THR A 247 4.36 -9.11 13.97
N SER A 248 4.24 -8.15 13.04
CA SER A 248 5.35 -7.31 12.64
C SER A 248 5.74 -6.32 13.73
N ASN A 249 7.01 -6.40 14.14
CA ASN A 249 7.66 -5.45 15.03
C ASN A 249 8.29 -4.26 14.27
N MET A 250 8.04 -4.13 12.96
CA MET A 250 8.64 -3.06 12.17
C MET A 250 8.07 -1.70 12.59
N PRO A 251 8.92 -0.69 12.82
CA PRO A 251 8.49 0.60 13.33
C PRO A 251 7.61 1.33 12.32
N ALA A 252 6.37 1.58 12.70
CA ALA A 252 5.38 2.30 11.92
C ALA A 252 5.76 3.78 11.77
N GLY A 253 5.61 4.31 10.55
CA GLY A 253 5.90 5.72 10.25
C GLY A 253 7.39 6.06 10.14
N HIS A 254 8.29 5.08 10.32
CA HIS A 254 9.70 5.26 10.04
C HIS A 254 9.92 5.27 8.51
N LYS A 255 10.35 6.42 7.99
CA LYS A 255 10.61 6.66 6.57
C LYS A 255 12.11 6.77 6.37
N ILE A 256 12.66 5.89 5.55
CA ILE A 256 14.07 5.86 5.20
C ILE A 256 14.22 6.52 3.84
N HIS A 257 14.96 7.63 3.79
CA HIS A 257 15.41 8.21 2.53
C HIS A 257 16.47 7.30 1.91
N VAL A 258 16.28 6.92 0.65
CA VAL A 258 17.17 6.02 -0.07
C VAL A 258 18.10 6.83 -0.96
N VAL A 259 17.60 7.43 -2.03
CA VAL A 259 18.38 8.23 -2.99
C VAL A 259 17.41 9.12 -3.77
N GLY A 260 17.82 10.34 -4.13
CA GLY A 260 16.95 11.27 -4.84
C GLY A 260 15.61 11.47 -4.11
N ASN A 261 14.51 11.14 -4.78
CA ASN A 261 13.14 11.17 -4.26
C ASN A 261 12.62 9.80 -3.82
N LEU A 262 13.46 8.76 -3.77
CA LEU A 262 13.09 7.40 -3.36
C LEU A 262 13.05 7.26 -1.83
N TRP A 263 11.92 6.78 -1.31
CA TRP A 263 11.68 6.56 0.11
C TRP A 263 11.22 5.13 0.38
N PHE A 264 11.67 4.56 1.50
CA PHE A 264 11.31 3.23 1.96
C PHE A 264 10.68 3.28 3.35
N GLU A 265 9.54 2.61 3.51
CA GLU A 265 8.79 2.46 4.75
C GLU A 265 8.71 0.98 5.14
N PRO A 266 9.59 0.49 6.03
CA PRO A 266 9.72 -0.93 6.32
C PRO A 266 8.43 -1.57 6.86
N ALA A 267 7.64 -0.84 7.65
CA ALA A 267 6.37 -1.32 8.20
C ALA A 267 5.32 -1.68 7.14
N LYS A 268 5.42 -1.09 5.94
CA LYS A 268 4.52 -1.36 4.81
C LYS A 268 5.02 -2.54 3.95
N CYS A 269 6.24 -3.02 4.17
CA CYS A 269 6.90 -4.03 3.35
C CYS A 269 6.37 -5.44 3.67
N VAL A 270 5.96 -6.18 2.63
CA VAL A 270 5.59 -7.60 2.74
C VAL A 270 6.77 -8.54 2.45
N ARG A 271 7.99 -7.98 2.32
CA ARG A 271 9.25 -8.70 2.10
C ARG A 271 9.22 -9.65 0.91
N CYS A 272 8.57 -9.23 -0.16
CA CYS A 272 8.49 -9.98 -1.41
C CYS A 272 9.85 -10.22 -2.08
N GLY A 273 10.84 -9.37 -1.78
CA GLY A 273 12.20 -9.45 -2.31
C GLY A 273 12.41 -8.79 -3.67
N LEU A 274 11.38 -8.22 -4.30
CA LEU A 274 11.51 -7.62 -5.64
C LEU A 274 12.59 -6.53 -5.70
N CYS A 275 12.71 -5.68 -4.67
CA CYS A 275 13.81 -4.71 -4.61
C CYS A 275 15.17 -5.40 -4.44
N VAL A 276 15.28 -6.43 -3.60
CA VAL A 276 16.53 -7.15 -3.33
C VAL A 276 17.05 -7.87 -4.57
N TYR A 277 16.19 -8.59 -5.29
CA TYR A 277 16.60 -9.40 -6.44
C TYR A 277 16.84 -8.60 -7.72
N ASN A 278 16.40 -7.33 -7.77
CA ASN A 278 16.53 -6.46 -8.94
C ASN A 278 17.41 -5.23 -8.68
N THR A 279 18.20 -5.23 -7.60
CA THR A 279 19.28 -4.26 -7.37
C THR A 279 20.57 -5.00 -7.07
N GLU A 280 21.65 -4.64 -7.75
CA GLU A 280 22.98 -5.19 -7.48
C GLU A 280 23.64 -4.40 -6.35
N ASN A 281 24.03 -5.07 -5.26
CA ASN A 281 24.57 -4.42 -4.06
C ASN A 281 23.69 -3.25 -3.53
N GLY A 282 22.37 -3.39 -3.64
CA GLY A 282 21.40 -2.40 -3.18
C GLY A 282 20.69 -2.86 -1.90
N PHE A 283 19.39 -3.12 -2.02
CA PHE A 283 18.59 -3.69 -0.93
C PHE A 283 19.05 -5.11 -0.59
N THR A 284 18.94 -5.48 0.69
CA THR A 284 19.30 -6.83 1.17
C THR A 284 18.32 -7.33 2.23
N PHE A 285 18.39 -8.63 2.51
CA PHE A 285 17.69 -9.26 3.63
C PHE A 285 18.58 -9.33 4.86
N ARG A 286 18.00 -9.06 6.03
CA ARG A 286 18.61 -9.32 7.33
C ARG A 286 17.75 -10.30 8.11
N ASN A 287 18.38 -11.15 8.93
CA ASN A 287 17.76 -12.21 9.72
C ASN A 287 17.05 -13.29 8.87
N ARG A 288 16.26 -14.15 9.52
CA ARG A 288 15.51 -15.26 8.91
C ARG A 288 14.15 -15.45 9.60
N GLY A 289 13.22 -16.14 8.94
CA GLY A 289 11.89 -16.43 9.49
C GLY A 289 11.05 -15.17 9.70
N PHE A 290 10.24 -15.15 10.76
CA PHE A 290 9.38 -14.00 11.09
C PHE A 290 10.15 -12.71 11.41
N GLY A 291 11.42 -12.82 11.83
CA GLY A 291 12.28 -11.66 12.08
C GLY A 291 13.00 -11.15 10.82
N MET A 292 12.71 -11.70 9.64
CA MET A 292 13.32 -11.27 8.38
C MET A 292 12.93 -9.83 8.07
N GLU A 293 13.89 -9.04 7.62
CA GLU A 293 13.71 -7.63 7.28
C GLU A 293 14.36 -7.32 5.93
N VAL A 294 13.75 -6.40 5.18
CA VAL A 294 14.38 -5.78 4.01
C VAL A 294 14.95 -4.45 4.47
N LEU A 295 16.22 -4.21 4.17
CA LEU A 295 16.89 -2.95 4.47
C LEU A 295 17.81 -2.54 3.32
N ILE A 296 18.24 -1.28 3.35
CA ILE A 296 19.26 -0.74 2.47
C ILE A 296 20.43 -0.23 3.31
N PRO A 297 21.64 -0.84 3.20
CA PRO A 297 22.84 -0.29 3.84
C PRO A 297 23.13 1.11 3.33
N GLU A 298 23.71 1.96 4.18
CA GLU A 298 23.95 3.37 3.84
C GLU A 298 24.91 3.50 2.65
N GLU A 299 25.96 2.67 2.66
CA GLU A 299 26.97 2.54 1.62
C GLU A 299 26.40 2.07 0.26
N ASN A 300 25.22 1.42 0.27
CA ASN A 300 24.60 0.81 -0.90
C ASN A 300 23.51 1.67 -1.54
N LYS A 301 23.14 2.80 -0.91
CA LYS A 301 22.05 3.67 -1.40
C LYS A 301 22.23 4.15 -2.83
N ASN A 302 23.47 4.41 -3.23
CA ASN A 302 23.81 4.89 -4.57
C ASN A 302 23.72 3.79 -5.65
N ASN A 303 23.57 2.52 -5.27
CA ASN A 303 23.44 1.40 -6.20
C ASN A 303 21.98 1.13 -6.60
N VAL A 304 21.06 2.00 -6.18
CA VAL A 304 19.63 1.86 -6.42
C VAL A 304 19.15 3.01 -7.29
N ASP A 305 18.30 2.69 -8.27
CA ASP A 305 17.62 3.67 -9.11
C ASP A 305 16.17 3.86 -8.66
N GLU A 306 15.61 5.07 -8.81
CA GLU A 306 14.23 5.39 -8.41
C GLU A 306 13.17 4.48 -9.08
N GLN A 307 13.46 3.96 -10.28
CA GLN A 307 12.58 3.05 -11.01
C GLN A 307 12.29 1.76 -10.25
N ILE A 308 13.13 1.38 -9.29
CA ILE A 308 12.89 0.19 -8.45
C ILE A 308 11.57 0.29 -7.68
N ALA A 309 11.09 1.51 -7.39
CA ALA A 309 9.81 1.74 -6.73
C ALA A 309 8.64 1.14 -7.53
N ARG A 310 8.75 1.08 -8.87
CA ARG A 310 7.72 0.50 -9.74
C ARG A 310 7.53 -1.00 -9.52
N LEU A 311 8.56 -1.68 -9.02
CA LEU A 311 8.48 -3.10 -8.66
C LEU A 311 7.86 -3.32 -7.28
N CYS A 312 7.71 -2.28 -6.45
CA CYS A 312 7.11 -2.46 -5.13
C CYS A 312 5.62 -2.80 -5.28
N PRO A 313 5.16 -3.98 -4.81
CA PRO A 313 3.77 -4.37 -4.96
C PRO A 313 2.87 -3.73 -3.88
N THR A 314 3.45 -2.99 -2.94
CA THR A 314 2.77 -2.24 -1.89
C THR A 314 3.22 -0.78 -1.90
N GLY A 315 2.73 0.02 -0.94
CA GLY A 315 3.23 1.39 -0.75
C GLY A 315 4.50 1.49 0.10
N ALA A 316 5.31 0.44 0.18
CA ALA A 316 6.51 0.42 1.03
C ALA A 316 7.69 1.17 0.41
N LEU A 317 7.88 1.09 -0.91
CA LEU A 317 8.95 1.77 -1.62
C LEU A 317 8.30 2.64 -2.69
N TYR A 318 8.52 3.95 -2.60
CA TYR A 318 7.83 4.93 -3.43
C TYR A 318 8.71 6.13 -3.73
N VAL A 319 8.40 6.81 -4.83
CA VAL A 319 9.01 8.09 -5.20
C VAL A 319 8.09 9.20 -4.73
N LYS A 320 8.60 10.12 -3.91
CA LYS A 320 7.85 11.32 -3.52
C LYS A 320 7.79 12.24 -4.75
N ALA A 321 6.61 12.75 -5.10
CA ALA A 321 6.50 13.73 -6.18
C ALA A 321 7.38 14.95 -5.87
N HIS A 322 8.06 15.51 -6.88
CA HIS A 322 8.88 16.71 -6.70
C HIS A 322 8.04 17.79 -6.02
N GLU A 323 8.50 18.27 -4.87
CA GLU A 323 8.12 19.58 -4.36
C GLU A 323 8.43 20.54 -5.52
N ARG A 324 7.40 21.16 -6.10
CA ARG A 324 7.62 22.23 -7.07
C ARG A 324 8.42 23.28 -6.31
N LYS A 325 9.71 23.41 -6.62
CA LYS A 325 10.46 24.59 -6.19
C LYS A 325 9.75 25.78 -6.82
N GLU A 326 9.28 26.68 -5.97
CA GLU A 326 8.91 28.02 -6.38
C GLU A 326 10.17 28.64 -7.00
N ASP A 327 10.14 28.84 -8.32
CA ASP A 327 11.05 29.77 -9.01
C ASP A 327 10.51 31.20 -8.86
#